data_AF-A0A1A2VDK2-F1
#
_entry.id   AF-A0A1A2VDK2-F1
#
_cell.length_a   1.000
_cell.length_b   1.000
_cell.length_c   1.000
_cell.angle_alpha   90.00
_cell.angle_beta   90.00
_cell.angle_gamma   90.00
#
_symmetry.space_group_name_H-M   'P 1'
#
loop_
_entity.id
_entity.type
_entity.pdbx_description
1 polymer ?
#
loop_
_entity_poly.entity_id
_entity_poly.type
_entity_poly.pdbx_seq_one_letter_code
_entity_poly.pdbx_strand_id
1 'polypeptide(L)' 'MANFDFAYDLTFDEARRRSAVLEAIGEDWDPVAVLAEEQQAYDMLYSNLDVEQQRVYDELVRAGVLPSRTADRVTD' A
#
# COMPACT_ATOMS: atom_id res chain seq x y z
N MET A 1 7.17 19.13 45.60
CA MET A 1 6.48 18.70 44.37
C MET A 1 6.63 17.20 44.28
N ALA A 2 5.52 16.45 44.24
CA ALA A 2 5.58 15.01 44.03
C ALA A 2 6.06 14.76 42.60
N ASN A 3 7.12 13.96 42.44
CA ASN A 3 7.61 13.55 41.14
C ASN A 3 6.65 12.48 40.60
N PHE A 4 5.81 12.83 39.63
CA PHE A 4 4.95 11.86 38.96
C PHE A 4 5.74 11.22 37.83
N ASP A 5 5.88 9.90 37.88
CA ASP A 5 6.48 9.13 36.80
C ASP A 5 5.41 8.86 35.74
N PHE A 6 5.61 9.40 34.54
CA PHE A 6 4.71 9.18 33.41
C PHE A 6 5.24 8.02 32.57
N ALA A 7 4.67 6.83 32.77
CA ALA A 7 4.89 5.68 31.91
C ALA A 7 3.75 5.57 30.89
N TYR A 8 4.09 5.51 29.60
CA TYR A 8 3.13 5.33 28.51
C TYR A 8 3.30 3.96 27.88
N ASP A 9 2.24 3.17 27.86
CA ASP A 9 2.23 1.89 27.18
C ASP A 9 1.84 2.09 25.71
N LEU A 10 2.85 2.26 24.86
CA LEU A 10 2.67 2.42 23.41
C LEU A 10 2.02 1.20 22.75
N THR A 11 2.22 0.00 23.30
CA THR A 11 1.65 -1.23 22.75
C THR A 11 0.14 -1.28 22.98
N PHE A 12 -0.30 -0.94 24.19
CA PHE A 12 -1.72 -0.84 24.50
C PHE A 12 -2.41 0.25 23.69
N ASP A 13 -1.74 1.38 23.52
CA ASP A 13 -2.27 2.50 22.74
C ASP A 13 -2.36 2.19 21.24
N GLU A 14 -1.36 1.50 20.68
CA GLU A 14 -1.39 0.96 19.31
C GLU A 14 -2.58 0.02 19.12
N ALA A 15 -2.80 -0.90 20.06
CA ALA A 15 -3.92 -1.82 19.99
C ALA A 15 -5.26 -1.06 19.97
N ARG A 16 -5.44 -0.05 20.83
CA ARG A 16 -6.65 0.79 20.84
C ARG A 16 -6.86 1.51 19.52
N ARG A 17 -5.81 2.11 18.95
CA ARG A 17 -5.90 2.81 17.66
C ARG A 17 -6.28 1.84 16.53
N ARG A 18 -5.65 0.66 16.46
CA ARG A 18 -5.99 -0.33 15.43
C ARG A 18 -7.43 -0.81 15.53
N SER A 19 -7.92 -1.06 16.74
CA SER A 19 -9.33 -1.43 16.95
C SER A 19 -10.28 -0.34 16.47
N ALA A 20 -10.02 0.93 16.81
CA ALA A 20 -10.84 2.05 16.36
C ALA A 20 -10.81 2.24 14.83
N VAL A 21 -9.68 1.96 14.18
CA VAL A 21 -9.57 1.99 12.71
C VAL A 21 -10.40 0.87 12.08
N LEU A 22 -10.30 -0.36 12.58
CA LEU A 22 -11.09 -1.48 12.07
C LEU A 22 -12.60 -1.25 12.27
N GLU A 23 -13.00 -0.70 13.40
CA GLU A 23 -14.40 -0.31 13.66
C GLU A 23 -14.89 0.76 12.68
N ALA A 24 -14.07 1.77 12.38
CA ALA A 24 -14.43 2.84 11.45
C ALA A 24 -14.52 2.38 9.99
N ILE A 25 -13.73 1.37 9.61
CA ILE A 25 -13.77 0.75 8.27
C ILE A 25 -15.07 -0.05 8.07
N GLY A 26 -15.54 -0.74 9.11
CA GLY A 26 -16.80 -1.50 9.08
C GLY A 26 -16.64 -2.96 8.66
N GLU A 27 -17.72 -3.74 8.86
CA GLU A 27 -17.73 -5.20 8.70
C GLU A 27 -17.72 -5.66 7.24
N ASP A 28 -18.08 -4.78 6.30
CA ASP A 28 -18.14 -5.08 4.86
C ASP A 28 -16.75 -4.99 4.18
N TRP A 29 -15.70 -4.63 4.92
CA TRP A 29 -14.37 -4.49 4.34
C TRP A 29 -13.71 -5.85 4.09
N ASP A 30 -13.49 -6.14 2.80
CA ASP A 30 -12.67 -7.25 2.35
C ASP A 30 -11.25 -6.75 1.99
N PRO A 31 -10.25 -6.92 2.87
CA PRO A 31 -8.89 -6.47 2.62
C PRO A 31 -8.24 -7.18 1.43
N VAL A 32 -8.67 -8.41 1.10
CA VAL A 32 -8.12 -9.16 -0.03
C VAL A 32 -8.67 -8.58 -1.34
N ALA A 33 -9.96 -8.26 -1.38
CA ALA A 33 -10.56 -7.60 -2.53
C ALA A 33 -9.93 -6.22 -2.77
N VAL A 34 -9.75 -5.41 -1.73
CA VAL A 34 -9.12 -4.08 -1.87
C VAL A 34 -7.69 -4.18 -2.40
N LEU A 35 -6.88 -5.13 -1.91
CA LEU A 35 -5.53 -5.33 -2.43
C LEU A 35 -5.52 -5.78 -3.89
N ALA A 36 -6.46 -6.64 -4.30
CA ALA A 36 -6.59 -7.07 -5.69
C ALA A 36 -7.02 -5.90 -6.60
N GLU A 37 -7.93 -5.06 -6.14
CA GLU A 37 -8.37 -3.85 -6.85
C GLU A 37 -7.22 -2.83 -6.99
N GLU A 38 -6.42 -2.63 -5.94
CA GLU A 38 -5.23 -1.77 -6.01
C GLU A 38 -4.22 -2.29 -7.04
N GLN A 39 -3.97 -3.60 -7.07
CA GLN A 39 -3.09 -4.19 -8.08
C GLN A 39 -3.64 -4.02 -9.49
N GLN A 40 -4.96 -4.18 -9.66
CA GLN A 40 -5.62 -3.95 -10.95
C GLN A 40 -5.51 -2.49 -11.39
N ALA A 41 -5.73 -1.54 -10.48
CA ALA A 41 -5.56 -0.11 -10.74
C ALA A 41 -4.10 0.22 -11.11
N TYR A 42 -3.14 -0.44 -10.44
CA TYR A 42 -1.72 -0.31 -10.76
C TYR A 42 -1.39 -0.78 -12.18
N ASP A 43 -1.96 -1.92 -12.59
CA ASP A 43 -1.82 -2.43 -13.95
C ASP A 43 -2.42 -1.47 -14.99
N MET A 44 -3.44 -0.68 -14.62
CA MET A 44 -4.04 0.31 -15.51
C MET A 44 -3.20 1.60 -15.68
N LEU A 45 -2.39 2.02 -14.70
CA LEU A 45 -1.66 3.30 -14.70
C LEU A 45 -0.77 3.53 -15.93
N TYR A 46 -0.21 2.46 -16.50
CA TYR A 46 0.62 2.49 -17.70
C TYR A 46 0.03 1.64 -18.82
N SER A 47 -1.29 1.45 -18.81
CA SER A 47 -2.01 0.74 -19.87
C SER A 47 -2.23 1.68 -21.06
N ASN A 48 -2.34 1.11 -22.26
CA ASN A 48 -2.62 1.86 -23.49
C ASN A 48 -1.61 2.99 -23.81
N LEU A 49 -0.34 2.78 -23.46
CA LEU A 49 0.72 3.70 -23.85
C LEU A 49 0.91 3.68 -25.36
N ASP A 50 1.11 4.86 -25.94
CA ASP A 50 1.60 4.97 -27.30
C ASP A 50 3.09 4.55 -27.39
N VAL A 51 3.63 4.53 -28.61
CA VAL A 51 4.99 4.06 -28.88
C VAL A 51 6.06 4.88 -28.14
N GLU A 52 5.91 6.19 -28.05
CA GLU A 52 6.89 7.05 -27.36
C GLU A 52 6.75 6.94 -25.85
N GLN A 53 5.52 6.88 -25.35
CA GLN A 53 5.23 6.66 -23.94
C GLN A 53 5.77 5.30 -23.47
N GLN A 54 5.61 4.24 -24.26
CA GLN A 54 6.15 2.92 -23.96
C GLN A 54 7.69 2.95 -23.91
N ARG A 55 8.33 3.66 -24.84
CA ARG A 55 9.80 3.82 -24.85
C ARG A 55 10.30 4.49 -23.58
N VAL A 56 9.63 5.55 -23.12
CA VAL A 56 9.98 6.25 -21.87
C VAL A 56 9.73 5.36 -20.65
N TYR A 57 8.60 4.65 -20.61
CA TYR A 57 8.31 3.69 -19.54
C TYR A 57 9.42 2.63 -19.42
N ASP A 58 9.83 2.02 -20.54
CA ASP A 58 10.88 1.00 -20.55
C ASP A 58 12.24 1.55 -20.08
N GLU A 59 12.55 2.81 -20.41
CA GLU A 59 13.75 3.50 -19.94
C GLU A 59 13.72 3.71 -18.41
N LEU A 60 12.58 4.15 -17.88
CA LEU A 60 12.40 4.37 -16.44
C LEU A 60 12.45 3.07 -15.65
N VAL A 61 11.88 1.98 -16.18
CA VAL A 61 11.99 0.64 -15.58
C VAL A 61 13.45 0.18 -15.58
N ARG A 62 14.17 0.34 -16.69
CA ARG A 62 15.60 -0.03 -16.77
C ARG A 62 16.47 0.78 -15.80
N ALA A 63 16.12 2.05 -15.60
CA ALA A 63 16.80 2.93 -14.64
C ALA A 63 16.43 2.64 -13.17
N GLY A 64 15.46 1.75 -12.90
CA GLY A 64 14.97 1.45 -11.57
C GLY A 64 14.09 2.55 -10.95
N VAL A 65 13.62 3.49 -11.76
CA VAL A 65 12.72 4.57 -11.32
C VAL A 65 11.29 4.06 -11.20
N LEU A 66 10.86 3.19 -12.11
CA LEU A 66 9.56 2.53 -12.08
C LEU A 66 9.74 1.03 -11.83
N PRO A 67 8.84 0.39 -11.07
CA PRO A 67 8.84 -1.07 -10.92
C PRO A 67 8.44 -1.74 -12.23
N SER A 68 8.94 -2.96 -12.44
CA SER A 68 8.53 -3.77 -13.59
C SER A 68 7.24 -4.53 -13.27
N ARG A 69 6.24 -4.45 -14.15
CA ARG A 69 4.96 -5.18 -14.07
C ARG A 69 5.09 -6.69 -13.86
N THR A 70 6.20 -7.31 -14.27
CA THR A 70 6.41 -8.75 -14.14
C THR A 70 7.05 -9.14 -12.80
N ALA A 71 7.79 -8.23 -12.15
CA ALA A 71 8.42 -8.51 -10.85
C ALA A 71 7.43 -8.37 -9.67
N ASP A 72 6.41 -7.53 -9.80
CA ASP A 72 5.34 -7.41 -8.79
C ASP A 72 4.41 -8.64 -8.77
N ARG A 73 4.42 -9.46 -9.82
CA ARG A 73 3.83 -10.79 -9.80
C ARG A 73 4.82 -11.76 -9.19
N VAL A 74 4.95 -11.76 -7.87
CA VAL A 74 5.45 -12.95 -7.18
C VAL A 74 4.52 -14.09 -7.59
N THR A 75 5.05 -15.01 -8.39
CA THR A 75 4.34 -16.22 -8.83
C THR A 75 3.94 -17.01 -7.59
N ASP A 76 2.63 -17.20 -7.42
CA ASP A 76 2.05 -18.27 -6.59
C ASP A 76 2.46 -19.65 -7.14
#